data_AF-A0AAD7I7H1-F1
#
_entry.id   AF-A0AAD7I7H1-F1
#
_cell.length_a   1.000
_cell.length_b   1.000
_cell.length_c   1.000
_cell.angle_alpha   90.00
_cell.angle_beta   90.00
_cell.angle_gamma   90.00
#
_symmetry.space_group_name_H-M   'P 1'
#
loop_
_entity.id
_entity.type
_entity.pdbx_description
1 polymer ?
#
loop_
_entity_poly.entity_id
_entity_poly.type
_entity_poly.pdbx_seq_one_letter_code
_entity_poly.pdbx_strand_id
1 'polypeptide(L)'
;MARANPPRRYVLTEEQRHMYASEKLMNFRWIAKILATYSPYTLSSKDFASEEIQTYLSEIGQFAEVTYSAIPTQFIFANLTTLMEPSFPLEGYHCFRDAVLVSAFIGETAHLPGFVSYRPQTKQLIVAFSGTATAMQALYDVRALQHRHRSGRGRVHSGFWKLYKGIKSLALDGIRKGLTEHDVAELVITGHSMGGTVSQFLLLDILRDEKLVPVGSIPIKLVVFGAPRSGTAGLVKYWKELLAERRKKYGETSIVEYSVKTYNDGVPSLPPQALGYRHYAESPFYFVHGRLYQVPPASREYALFHVTPDLEDENILPDHPRGGHNYYNGRDMEKFARRILWLDKAMKMEGDGDWKERYRAQVAKHSKSK
;
A
#
# COMPACT_ATOMS: atom_id res chain seq x y z
N MET A 1 -17.87 -32.66 -2.94
CA MET A 1 -17.34 -31.35 -3.36
C MET A 1 -18.46 -30.34 -3.33
N ALA A 2 -18.54 -29.50 -2.31
CA ALA A 2 -19.51 -28.40 -2.29
C ALA A 2 -19.15 -27.43 -3.41
N ARG A 3 -20.07 -27.21 -4.37
CA ARG A 3 -19.88 -26.19 -5.41
C ARG A 3 -19.81 -24.85 -4.69
N ALA A 4 -18.69 -24.15 -4.80
CA ALA A 4 -18.56 -22.80 -4.29
C ALA A 4 -19.67 -21.95 -4.95
N ASN A 5 -20.50 -21.29 -4.14
CA ASN A 5 -21.51 -20.39 -4.66
C ASN A 5 -20.82 -19.30 -5.51
N PRO A 6 -21.39 -18.92 -6.66
CA PRO A 6 -20.86 -17.82 -7.45
C PRO A 6 -20.79 -16.56 -6.56
N PRO A 7 -19.77 -15.70 -6.74
CA PRO A 7 -19.62 -14.50 -5.95
C PRO A 7 -20.91 -13.67 -5.98
N ARG A 8 -21.39 -13.23 -4.81
CA ARG A 8 -22.59 -12.40 -4.64
C ARG A 8 -22.46 -11.20 -5.57
N ARG A 9 -23.34 -11.09 -6.57
CA ARG A 9 -23.40 -9.93 -7.47
C ARG A 9 -24.21 -8.85 -6.79
N TYR A 10 -23.54 -7.84 -6.27
CA TYR A 10 -24.17 -6.65 -5.74
C TYR A 10 -24.77 -5.82 -6.88
N VAL A 11 -26.05 -5.47 -6.75
CA VAL A 11 -26.65 -4.42 -7.58
C VAL A 11 -26.08 -3.09 -7.11
N LEU A 12 -25.45 -2.35 -8.03
CA LEU A 12 -24.80 -1.09 -7.69
C LEU A 12 -25.83 0.00 -7.44
N THR A 13 -25.63 0.79 -6.37
CA THR A 13 -26.35 2.06 -6.18
C THR A 13 -25.97 3.07 -7.27
N GLU A 14 -26.72 4.17 -7.37
CA GLU A 14 -26.40 5.24 -8.31
C GLU A 14 -25.04 5.89 -8.00
N GLU A 15 -24.75 6.14 -6.73
CA GLU A 15 -23.48 6.68 -6.26
C GLU A 15 -22.32 5.75 -6.62
N GLN A 16 -22.50 4.44 -6.44
CA GLN A 16 -21.50 3.45 -6.81
C GLN A 16 -21.28 3.40 -8.32
N ARG A 17 -22.35 3.45 -9.13
CA ARG A 17 -22.22 3.52 -10.59
C ARG A 17 -21.43 4.75 -11.02
N HIS A 18 -21.71 5.90 -10.44
CA HIS A 18 -20.99 7.15 -10.73
C HIS A 18 -19.52 7.07 -10.28
N MET A 19 -19.26 6.54 -9.09
CA MET A 19 -17.91 6.30 -8.59
C MET A 19 -17.11 5.42 -9.56
N TYR A 20 -17.64 4.25 -9.95
CA TYR A 20 -16.95 3.36 -10.89
C TYR A 20 -16.81 3.93 -12.30
N ALA A 21 -17.78 4.72 -12.78
CA ALA A 21 -17.66 5.42 -14.06
C ALA A 21 -16.58 6.52 -14.04
N SER A 22 -16.25 7.04 -12.85
CA SER A 22 -15.25 8.08 -12.66
C SER A 22 -13.81 7.56 -12.48
N GLU A 23 -13.61 6.24 -12.40
CA GLU A 23 -12.28 5.63 -12.30
C GLU A 23 -11.40 6.04 -13.49
N LYS A 24 -10.15 6.39 -13.19
CA LYS A 24 -9.12 6.70 -14.20
C LYS A 24 -7.84 5.90 -13.98
N LEU A 25 -7.62 5.38 -12.78
CA LEU A 25 -6.46 4.56 -12.48
C LEU A 25 -6.73 3.08 -12.83
N MET A 26 -5.66 2.33 -13.07
CA MET A 26 -5.75 0.90 -13.36
C MET A 26 -6.09 0.13 -12.07
N ASN A 27 -7.21 -0.58 -12.08
CA ASN A 27 -7.65 -1.40 -10.94
C ASN A 27 -7.26 -2.89 -11.03
N PHE A 28 -6.63 -3.31 -12.15
CA PHE A 28 -6.10 -4.66 -12.36
C PHE A 28 -7.12 -5.82 -12.21
N ARG A 29 -8.43 -5.53 -12.20
CA ARG A 29 -9.51 -6.54 -12.10
C ARG A 29 -9.46 -7.59 -13.22
N TRP A 30 -9.05 -7.18 -14.42
CA TRP A 30 -8.90 -8.10 -15.54
C TRP A 30 -7.73 -9.08 -15.32
N ILE A 31 -6.65 -8.66 -14.66
CA ILE A 31 -5.56 -9.55 -14.26
C ILE A 31 -6.05 -10.53 -13.22
N ALA A 32 -6.84 -10.08 -12.25
CA ALA A 32 -7.45 -10.97 -11.26
C ALA A 32 -8.25 -12.08 -11.95
N LYS A 33 -9.07 -11.71 -12.94
CA LYS A 33 -9.87 -12.67 -13.71
C LYS A 33 -9.05 -13.74 -14.44
N ILE A 34 -7.84 -13.42 -14.91
CA ILE A 34 -7.02 -14.31 -15.75
C ILE A 34 -6.00 -15.09 -14.91
N LEU A 35 -5.38 -14.45 -13.92
CA LEU A 35 -4.19 -14.96 -13.24
C LEU A 35 -4.38 -15.20 -11.74
N ALA A 36 -5.39 -14.61 -11.10
CA ALA A 36 -5.61 -14.85 -9.69
C ALA A 36 -6.26 -16.21 -9.45
N THR A 37 -5.78 -16.90 -8.44
CA THR A 37 -6.34 -18.16 -7.98
C THR A 37 -7.16 -17.94 -6.71
N TYR A 38 -8.33 -18.57 -6.66
CA TYR A 38 -9.11 -18.69 -5.44
C TYR A 38 -8.51 -19.76 -4.54
N SER A 39 -8.36 -19.42 -3.26
CA SER A 39 -8.01 -20.38 -2.22
C SER A 39 -9.12 -21.44 -2.09
N PRO A 40 -8.76 -22.73 -1.89
CA PRO A 40 -9.75 -23.75 -1.52
C PRO A 40 -10.29 -23.55 -0.10
N TYR A 41 -9.62 -22.72 0.72
CA TYR A 41 -10.09 -22.31 2.04
C TYR A 41 -11.06 -21.12 1.92
N THR A 42 -12.26 -21.28 2.48
CA THR A 42 -13.26 -20.21 2.62
C THR A 42 -13.05 -19.51 3.96
N LEU A 43 -12.90 -18.19 3.93
CA LEU A 43 -12.77 -17.36 5.13
C LEU A 43 -14.14 -17.20 5.80
N SER A 44 -14.17 -17.14 7.12
CA SER A 44 -15.38 -16.81 7.90
C SER A 44 -15.04 -15.93 9.10
N SER A 45 -16.01 -15.67 9.98
CA SER A 45 -15.84 -14.83 11.17
C SER A 45 -14.71 -15.28 12.11
N LYS A 46 -14.37 -16.57 12.13
CA LYS A 46 -13.20 -17.10 12.88
C LYS A 46 -11.86 -16.56 12.38
N ASP A 47 -11.81 -16.09 11.14
CA ASP A 47 -10.62 -15.56 10.49
C ASP A 47 -10.59 -14.03 10.56
N PHE A 48 -11.50 -13.37 11.27
CA PHE A 48 -11.47 -11.92 11.41
C PHE A 48 -10.15 -11.43 12.01
N ALA A 49 -9.59 -10.40 11.40
CA ALA A 49 -8.58 -9.58 12.05
C ALA A 49 -9.26 -8.73 13.13
N SER A 50 -8.50 -8.38 14.17
CA SER A 50 -9.02 -7.50 15.22
C SER A 50 -9.30 -6.09 14.68
N GLU A 51 -10.24 -5.38 15.29
CA GLU A 51 -10.57 -4.00 14.90
C GLU A 51 -9.37 -3.06 15.05
N GLU A 52 -8.50 -3.30 16.03
CA GLU A 52 -7.27 -2.54 16.23
C GLU A 52 -6.30 -2.73 15.06
N ILE A 53 -6.15 -3.96 14.56
CA ILE A 53 -5.32 -4.23 13.37
C ILE A 53 -5.92 -3.56 12.14
N GLN A 54 -7.22 -3.70 11.92
CA GLN A 54 -7.88 -3.09 10.76
C GLN A 54 -7.76 -1.57 10.79
N THR A 55 -7.95 -0.95 11.96
CA THR A 55 -7.78 0.49 12.17
C THR A 55 -6.34 0.90 11.89
N TYR A 56 -5.36 0.22 12.50
CA TYR A 56 -3.93 0.49 12.29
C TYR A 56 -3.52 0.41 10.83
N LEU A 57 -3.98 -0.61 10.09
CA LEU A 57 -3.70 -0.74 8.67
C LEU A 57 -4.36 0.35 7.84
N SER A 58 -5.57 0.78 8.21
CA SER A 58 -6.16 1.97 7.62
C SER A 58 -5.30 3.20 7.87
N GLU A 59 -4.87 3.45 9.11
CA GLU A 59 -4.03 4.61 9.42
C GLU A 59 -2.75 4.65 8.58
N ILE A 60 -1.98 3.57 8.58
CA ILE A 60 -0.71 3.51 7.85
C ILE A 60 -0.93 3.55 6.33
N GLY A 61 -2.05 2.99 5.86
CA GLY A 61 -2.41 3.05 4.46
C GLY A 61 -2.58 4.49 3.93
N GLN A 62 -2.93 5.46 4.77
CA GLN A 62 -3.04 6.86 4.34
C GLN A 62 -1.68 7.39 3.83
N PHE A 63 -0.59 6.99 4.48
CA PHE A 63 0.77 7.37 4.06
C PHE A 63 1.15 6.73 2.73
N ALA A 64 0.77 5.47 2.51
CA ALA A 64 0.98 4.80 1.22
C ALA A 64 0.21 5.48 0.08
N GLU A 65 -0.97 6.03 0.33
CA GLU A 65 -1.77 6.72 -0.69
C GLU A 65 -1.25 8.11 -1.04
N VAL A 66 -0.84 8.91 -0.05
CA VAL A 66 -0.38 10.29 -0.29
C VAL A 66 0.84 10.36 -1.20
N THR A 67 1.63 9.27 -1.26
CA THR A 67 2.76 9.16 -2.21
C THR A 67 2.34 9.25 -3.69
N TYR A 68 1.07 9.01 -4.03
CA TYR A 68 0.54 9.14 -5.39
C TYR A 68 0.17 10.58 -5.77
N SER A 69 0.40 11.55 -4.89
CA SER A 69 0.07 12.94 -5.16
C SER A 69 0.81 13.49 -6.38
N ALA A 70 0.08 14.16 -7.28
CA ALA A 70 0.65 14.96 -8.37
C ALA A 70 1.28 16.28 -7.87
N ILE A 71 0.99 16.66 -6.63
CA ILE A 71 1.49 17.88 -5.99
C ILE A 71 2.69 17.52 -5.10
N PRO A 72 3.73 18.38 -5.02
CA PRO A 72 4.89 18.14 -4.17
C PRO A 72 4.52 17.80 -2.73
N THR A 73 5.14 16.77 -2.18
CA THR A 73 4.91 16.32 -0.79
C THR A 73 5.17 17.45 0.22
N GLN A 74 6.16 18.30 -0.01
CA GLN A 74 6.44 19.48 0.81
C GLN A 74 5.24 20.41 0.92
N PHE A 75 4.54 20.65 -0.19
CA PHE A 75 3.34 21.49 -0.19
C PHE A 75 2.22 20.82 0.62
N ILE A 76 2.04 19.50 0.47
CA ILE A 76 1.03 18.76 1.23
C ILE A 76 1.26 18.93 2.73
N PHE A 77 2.48 18.66 3.19
CA PHE A 77 2.84 18.75 4.61
C PHE A 77 2.75 20.19 5.16
N ALA A 78 3.07 21.20 4.35
CA ALA A 78 2.92 22.60 4.73
C ALA A 78 1.46 23.07 4.83
N ASN A 79 0.51 22.32 4.25
CA ASN A 79 -0.90 22.71 4.16
C ASN A 79 -1.86 21.66 4.75
N LEU A 80 -1.38 20.75 5.61
CA LEU A 80 -2.18 19.63 6.13
C LEU A 80 -3.50 20.08 6.75
N THR A 81 -3.49 21.14 7.57
CA THR A 81 -4.71 21.67 8.22
C THR A 81 -5.80 21.96 7.20
N THR A 82 -5.48 22.71 6.15
CA THR A 82 -6.44 23.04 5.08
C THR A 82 -6.78 21.83 4.22
N LEU A 83 -5.78 21.02 3.85
CA LEU A 83 -6.01 19.87 2.98
C LEU A 83 -6.87 18.78 3.63
N MET A 84 -6.92 18.72 4.96
CA MET A 84 -7.77 17.81 5.73
C MET A 84 -9.19 18.34 5.98
N GLU A 85 -9.50 19.59 5.61
CA GLU A 85 -10.86 20.14 5.71
C GLU A 85 -11.86 19.32 4.87
N PRO A 86 -13.16 19.35 5.22
CA PRO A 86 -14.20 18.74 4.39
C PRO A 86 -14.08 19.18 2.93
N SER A 87 -14.28 18.24 2.02
CA SER A 87 -14.13 18.40 0.56
C SER A 87 -12.72 18.58 -0.01
N PHE A 88 -11.69 18.82 0.81
CA PHE A 88 -10.29 18.86 0.35
C PHE A 88 -9.71 17.45 0.12
N PRO A 89 -8.55 17.33 -0.56
CA PRO A 89 -8.03 16.03 -0.98
C PRO A 89 -7.72 15.07 0.17
N LEU A 90 -7.37 15.58 1.36
CA LEU A 90 -7.03 14.79 2.54
C LEU A 90 -8.17 14.71 3.57
N GLU A 91 -9.41 14.97 3.17
CA GLU A 91 -10.61 14.71 4.00
C GLU A 91 -10.60 13.25 4.48
N GLY A 92 -10.58 13.04 5.80
CA GLY A 92 -10.50 11.72 6.44
C GLY A 92 -9.08 11.19 6.67
N TYR A 93 -8.03 11.91 6.24
CA TYR A 93 -6.63 11.49 6.42
C TYR A 93 -6.07 11.95 7.77
N HIS A 94 -6.77 11.61 8.85
CA HIS A 94 -6.49 12.13 10.19
C HIS A 94 -5.11 11.72 10.75
N CYS A 95 -4.48 10.70 10.19
CA CYS A 95 -3.17 10.21 10.66
C CYS A 95 -2.02 11.16 10.30
N PHE A 96 -2.27 12.10 9.39
CA PHE A 96 -1.35 13.19 9.08
C PHE A 96 -1.44 14.36 10.05
N ARG A 97 -2.40 14.38 10.98
CA ARG A 97 -2.47 15.45 11.99
C ARG A 97 -1.13 15.53 12.73
N ASP A 98 -0.53 16.71 12.70
CA ASP A 98 0.77 17.03 13.28
C ASP A 98 1.97 16.20 12.76
N ALA A 99 1.79 15.45 11.67
CA ALA A 99 2.88 14.72 11.05
C ALA A 99 3.91 15.70 10.47
N VAL A 100 5.18 15.43 10.73
CA VAL A 100 6.31 16.27 10.30
C VAL A 100 6.98 15.62 9.11
N LEU A 101 7.20 16.36 8.03
CA LEU A 101 7.98 15.88 6.90
C LEU A 101 9.47 15.92 7.25
N VAL A 102 10.14 14.77 7.24
CA VAL A 102 11.59 14.66 7.44
C VAL A 102 12.32 14.85 6.12
N SER A 103 11.85 14.16 5.08
CA SER A 103 12.40 14.23 3.73
C SER A 103 11.38 13.77 2.70
N ALA A 104 11.33 14.41 1.54
CA ALA A 104 10.64 13.88 0.36
C ALA A 104 11.65 13.75 -0.78
N PHE A 105 11.51 12.70 -1.59
CA PHE A 105 12.48 12.35 -2.61
C PHE A 105 11.81 11.64 -3.80
N ILE A 106 12.50 11.67 -4.94
CA ILE A 106 12.08 11.04 -6.18
C ILE A 106 13.23 10.16 -6.66
N GLY A 107 12.98 8.87 -6.82
CA GLY A 107 13.98 7.91 -7.30
C GLY A 107 14.34 8.12 -8.77
N GLU A 108 15.59 7.84 -9.13
CA GLU A 108 16.13 8.04 -10.49
C GLU A 108 15.47 7.14 -11.54
N THR A 109 14.92 5.99 -11.11
CA THR A 109 14.22 5.06 -12.01
C THR A 109 12.72 5.28 -11.91
N ALA A 110 12.09 5.55 -13.06
CA ALA A 110 10.64 5.78 -13.20
C ALA A 110 10.09 6.95 -12.35
N HIS A 111 10.97 7.87 -11.91
CA HIS A 111 10.62 9.02 -11.08
C HIS A 111 9.77 8.63 -9.86
N LEU A 112 10.12 7.54 -9.19
CA LEU A 112 9.32 6.97 -8.12
C LEU A 112 9.29 7.88 -6.88
N PRO A 113 8.14 8.45 -6.49
CA PRO A 113 8.06 9.24 -5.26
C PRO A 113 8.19 8.38 -3.99
N GLY A 114 8.84 8.95 -2.99
CA GLY A 114 8.78 8.47 -1.62
C GLY A 114 9.06 9.59 -0.63
N PHE A 115 8.74 9.35 0.64
CA PHE A 115 9.03 10.30 1.70
C PHE A 115 9.25 9.60 3.04
N VAL A 116 9.86 10.33 3.96
CA VAL A 116 9.96 10.01 5.38
C VAL A 116 9.25 11.08 6.17
N SER A 117 8.37 10.69 7.08
CA SER A 117 7.66 11.58 7.99
C SER A 117 7.68 11.04 9.40
N TYR A 118 7.72 11.93 10.39
CA TYR A 118 7.63 11.58 11.80
C TYR A 118 6.24 11.91 12.34
N ARG A 119 5.65 10.98 13.12
CA ARG A 119 4.37 11.16 13.84
C ARG A 119 4.68 11.39 15.32
N PRO A 120 4.61 12.63 15.83
CA PRO A 120 4.98 12.92 17.23
C PRO A 120 4.16 12.16 18.27
N GLN A 121 2.86 11.99 18.06
CA GLN A 121 1.94 11.38 19.02
C GLN A 121 2.26 9.90 19.27
N THR A 122 2.63 9.18 18.21
CA THR A 122 2.94 7.75 18.26
C THR A 122 4.44 7.47 18.25
N LYS A 123 5.28 8.52 18.15
CA LYS A 123 6.73 8.44 17.98
C LYS A 123 7.15 7.53 16.81
N GLN A 124 6.36 7.50 15.75
CA GLN A 124 6.60 6.65 14.58
C GLN A 124 7.36 7.43 13.51
N LEU A 125 8.42 6.81 12.98
CA LEU A 125 9.04 7.24 11.74
C LEU A 125 8.46 6.43 10.58
N ILE A 126 7.72 7.08 9.70
CA ILE A 126 7.06 6.44 8.55
C ILE A 126 7.90 6.66 7.29
N VAL A 127 8.20 5.60 6.56
CA VAL A 127 8.83 5.62 5.24
C VAL A 127 7.82 5.10 4.24
N ALA A 128 7.38 5.93 3.31
CA ALA A 128 6.34 5.57 2.35
C ALA A 128 6.85 5.65 0.90
N PHE A 129 6.47 4.65 0.10
CA PHE A 129 6.79 4.58 -1.33
C PHE A 129 5.52 4.46 -2.16
N SER A 130 5.45 5.17 -3.28
CA SER A 130 4.34 5.02 -4.21
C SER A 130 4.47 3.77 -5.06
N GLY A 131 3.38 3.40 -5.72
CA GLY A 131 3.47 2.62 -6.96
C GLY A 131 3.83 3.49 -8.16
N THR A 132 3.83 2.92 -9.36
CA THR A 132 4.02 3.68 -10.60
C THR A 132 2.82 3.53 -11.52
N ALA A 133 2.47 4.58 -12.26
CA ALA A 133 1.49 4.50 -13.35
C ALA A 133 1.96 3.55 -14.47
N THR A 134 3.28 3.35 -14.60
CA THR A 134 3.88 2.34 -15.47
C THR A 134 3.95 0.96 -14.81
N ALA A 135 3.20 0.70 -13.73
CA ALA A 135 3.28 -0.57 -13.00
C ALA A 135 3.01 -1.73 -13.93
N MET A 136 2.08 -1.54 -14.88
CA MET A 136 1.89 -2.42 -16.03
C MET A 136 3.20 -2.68 -16.77
N GLN A 137 3.87 -1.64 -17.27
CA GLN A 137 5.14 -1.80 -17.97
C GLN A 137 6.22 -2.45 -17.09
N ALA A 138 6.39 -2.08 -15.82
CA ALA A 138 7.34 -2.76 -14.93
C ALA A 138 6.99 -4.24 -14.70
N LEU A 139 5.71 -4.60 -14.74
CA LEU A 139 5.18 -5.95 -14.57
C LEU A 139 5.27 -6.78 -15.85
N TYR A 140 5.21 -6.15 -17.03
CA TYR A 140 5.21 -6.77 -18.37
C TYR A 140 6.55 -6.67 -19.13
N ASP A 141 7.21 -5.49 -19.17
CA ASP A 141 8.35 -5.16 -20.06
C ASP A 141 9.67 -5.84 -19.71
N VAL A 142 9.83 -6.40 -18.51
CA VAL A 142 11.07 -7.07 -18.09
C VAL A 142 10.84 -8.56 -17.87
N ARG A 143 10.01 -9.22 -18.70
CA ARG A 143 9.78 -10.68 -18.77
C ARG A 143 10.10 -11.46 -17.48
N ALA A 144 9.52 -11.11 -16.33
CA ALA A 144 9.77 -11.80 -15.06
C ALA A 144 11.25 -12.15 -14.77
N LEU A 145 12.22 -11.38 -15.32
CA LEU A 145 13.62 -11.78 -15.36
C LEU A 145 14.17 -11.71 -13.95
N GLN A 146 14.60 -12.86 -13.46
CA GLN A 146 15.10 -13.03 -12.12
C GLN A 146 16.57 -12.60 -12.06
N HIS A 147 16.86 -11.49 -11.37
CA HIS A 147 18.21 -11.04 -11.07
C HIS A 147 18.71 -11.73 -9.79
N ARG A 148 19.94 -12.24 -9.79
CA ARG A 148 20.51 -12.87 -8.59
C ARG A 148 20.67 -11.83 -7.49
N HIS A 149 20.11 -12.10 -6.31
CA HIS A 149 20.27 -11.19 -5.19
C HIS A 149 21.73 -11.22 -4.69
N ARG A 150 22.26 -10.09 -4.19
CA ARG A 150 23.67 -9.98 -3.76
C ARG A 150 24.03 -10.90 -2.61
N SER A 151 23.06 -11.34 -1.80
CA SER A 151 23.27 -12.37 -0.76
C SER A 151 23.56 -13.76 -1.34
N GLY A 152 23.32 -13.98 -2.64
CA GLY A 152 23.38 -15.29 -3.28
C GLY A 152 22.23 -16.23 -2.90
N ARG A 153 21.34 -15.82 -1.99
CA ARG A 153 20.25 -16.64 -1.43
C ARG A 153 18.92 -16.41 -2.13
N GLY A 154 18.89 -16.64 -3.45
CA GLY A 154 17.69 -16.46 -4.27
C GLY A 154 17.79 -15.32 -5.28
N ARG A 155 16.65 -14.95 -5.86
CA ARG A 155 16.57 -13.99 -6.96
C ARG A 155 15.41 -13.02 -6.75
N VAL A 156 15.58 -11.81 -7.29
CA VAL A 156 14.60 -10.71 -7.28
C VAL A 156 14.07 -10.45 -8.69
N HIS A 157 12.88 -9.89 -8.79
CA HIS A 157 12.40 -9.33 -10.06
C HIS A 157 13.30 -8.16 -10.47
N SER A 158 13.95 -8.25 -11.63
CA SER A 158 14.96 -7.28 -12.07
C SER A 158 14.42 -5.84 -12.20
N GLY A 159 13.19 -5.67 -12.70
CA GLY A 159 12.55 -4.36 -12.81
C GLY A 159 12.33 -3.72 -11.44
N PHE A 160 11.76 -4.47 -10.49
CA PHE A 160 11.53 -3.98 -9.13
C PHE A 160 12.83 -3.70 -8.39
N TRP A 161 13.85 -4.53 -8.62
CA TRP A 161 15.17 -4.31 -8.06
C TRP A 161 15.83 -3.03 -8.61
N LYS A 162 15.67 -2.73 -9.90
CA LYS A 162 16.16 -1.48 -10.51
C LYS A 162 15.50 -0.26 -9.86
N LEU A 163 14.18 -0.30 -9.69
CA LEU A 163 13.41 0.75 -9.01
C LEU A 163 13.92 0.98 -7.59
N TYR A 164 14.03 -0.09 -6.80
CA TYR A 164 14.56 -0.01 -5.44
C TYR A 164 15.97 0.58 -5.40
N LYS A 165 16.89 0.11 -6.26
CA LYS A 165 18.26 0.67 -6.31
C LYS A 165 18.27 2.17 -6.61
N GLY A 166 17.38 2.66 -7.47
CA GLY A 166 17.28 4.08 -7.83
C GLY A 166 16.71 4.99 -6.74
N ILE A 167 16.18 4.43 -5.64
CA ILE A 167 15.61 5.21 -4.52
C ILE A 167 16.23 4.87 -3.16
N LYS A 168 17.00 3.77 -3.09
CA LYS A 168 17.56 3.23 -1.85
C LYS A 168 18.34 4.26 -1.02
N SER A 169 19.29 4.97 -1.63
CA SER A 169 20.14 5.93 -0.89
C SER A 169 19.31 7.03 -0.25
N LEU A 170 18.40 7.63 -1.02
CA LEU A 170 17.50 8.70 -0.59
C LEU A 170 16.62 8.25 0.60
N ALA A 171 16.09 7.03 0.53
CA ALA A 171 15.30 6.46 1.62
C ALA A 171 16.13 6.22 2.89
N LEU A 172 17.34 5.66 2.76
CA LEU A 172 18.23 5.42 3.91
C LEU A 172 18.67 6.76 4.54
N ASP A 173 18.98 7.77 3.74
CA ASP A 173 19.35 9.09 4.22
C ASP A 173 18.18 9.76 4.96
N GLY A 174 16.96 9.65 4.42
CA GLY A 174 15.74 10.11 5.10
C GLY A 174 15.50 9.42 6.44
N ILE A 175 15.73 8.10 6.52
CA ILE A 175 15.60 7.33 7.77
C ILE A 175 16.67 7.79 8.78
N ARG A 176 17.94 7.90 8.37
CA ARG A 176 19.02 8.35 9.27
C ARG A 176 18.73 9.75 9.81
N LYS A 177 18.27 10.66 8.95
CA LYS A 177 17.86 12.00 9.33
C LYS A 177 16.75 11.95 10.39
N GLY A 178 15.69 11.19 10.13
CA GLY A 178 14.56 11.06 11.06
C GLY A 178 14.94 10.45 12.41
N LEU A 179 15.80 9.43 12.42
CA LEU A 179 16.33 8.83 13.65
C LEU A 179 17.25 9.78 14.44
N THR A 180 17.86 10.77 13.77
CA THR A 180 18.74 11.75 14.40
C THR A 180 17.95 12.95 14.95
N GLU A 181 16.93 13.40 14.22
CA GLU A 181 16.17 14.62 14.53
C GLU A 181 14.99 14.38 15.49
N HIS A 182 14.56 13.14 15.68
CA HIS A 182 13.35 12.82 16.43
C HIS A 182 13.53 11.63 17.40
N ASP A 183 12.72 11.62 18.45
CA ASP A 183 12.63 10.52 19.42
C ASP A 183 11.74 9.39 18.84
N VAL A 184 12.36 8.49 18.08
CA VAL A 184 11.66 7.43 17.34
C VAL A 184 11.51 6.18 18.20
N ALA A 185 10.26 5.80 18.48
CA ALA A 185 9.91 4.55 19.17
C ALA A 185 9.57 3.40 18.22
N GLU A 186 9.26 3.68 16.95
CA GLU A 186 8.93 2.65 15.95
C GLU A 186 9.24 3.13 14.53
N LEU A 187 9.86 2.28 13.72
CA LEU A 187 10.06 2.51 12.28
C LEU A 187 8.98 1.76 11.50
N VAL A 188 8.15 2.49 10.75
CA VAL A 188 7.16 1.89 9.85
C VAL A 188 7.59 2.08 8.40
N ILE A 189 7.68 0.99 7.65
CA ILE A 189 7.98 1.01 6.23
C ILE A 189 6.71 0.59 5.50
N THR A 190 6.18 1.45 4.63
CA THR A 190 4.91 1.21 3.94
C THR A 190 4.95 1.53 2.46
N GLY A 191 4.00 0.95 1.73
CA GLY A 191 3.83 1.17 0.31
C GLY A 191 2.65 0.41 -0.25
N HIS A 192 2.04 0.99 -1.29
CA HIS A 192 0.97 0.37 -2.05
C HIS A 192 1.49 -0.09 -3.41
N SER A 193 0.93 -1.16 -3.97
CA SER A 193 1.32 -1.70 -5.27
C SER A 193 2.83 -2.04 -5.30
N MET A 194 3.51 -1.63 -6.36
CA MET A 194 4.97 -1.68 -6.48
C MET A 194 5.71 -1.00 -5.31
N GLY A 195 5.16 0.03 -4.69
CA GLY A 195 5.73 0.66 -3.50
C GLY A 195 5.90 -0.34 -2.36
N GLY A 196 4.96 -1.26 -2.19
CA GLY A 196 5.07 -2.34 -1.21
C GLY A 196 6.23 -3.31 -1.48
N THR A 197 6.56 -3.56 -2.76
CA THR A 197 7.77 -4.32 -3.11
C THR A 197 9.05 -3.54 -2.79
N VAL A 198 9.06 -2.23 -3.04
CA VAL A 198 10.21 -1.37 -2.68
C VAL A 198 10.41 -1.36 -1.16
N SER A 199 9.32 -1.28 -0.38
CA SER A 199 9.34 -1.41 1.09
C SER A 199 9.94 -2.74 1.54
N GLN A 200 9.56 -3.86 0.91
CA GLN A 200 10.13 -5.19 1.20
C GLN A 200 11.64 -5.23 0.93
N PHE A 201 12.11 -4.70 -0.20
CA PHE A 201 13.54 -4.68 -0.50
C PHE A 201 14.34 -3.77 0.41
N LEU A 202 13.78 -2.62 0.81
CA LEU A 202 14.39 -1.76 1.80
C LEU A 202 14.58 -2.48 3.12
N LEU A 203 13.52 -3.11 3.64
CA LEU A 203 13.60 -3.86 4.89
C LEU A 203 14.61 -5.02 4.77
N LEU A 204 14.64 -5.71 3.63
CA LEU A 204 15.58 -6.81 3.40
C LEU A 204 17.04 -6.35 3.56
N ASP A 205 17.37 -5.18 3.00
CA ASP A 205 18.72 -4.62 3.14
C ASP A 205 18.99 -4.11 4.57
N ILE A 206 18.02 -3.47 5.23
CA ILE A 206 18.16 -3.02 6.63
C ILE A 206 18.46 -4.21 7.55
N LEU A 207 17.75 -5.34 7.39
CA LEU A 207 17.97 -6.54 8.20
C LEU A 207 19.29 -7.22 7.86
N ARG A 208 19.71 -7.20 6.60
CA ARG A 208 20.96 -7.81 6.16
C ARG A 208 22.19 -7.03 6.64
N ASP A 209 22.08 -5.71 6.73
CA ASP A 209 23.17 -4.82 7.12
C ASP A 209 22.64 -3.72 8.04
N GLU A 210 22.60 -4.02 9.35
CA GLU A 210 22.16 -3.07 10.39
C GLU A 210 23.02 -1.78 10.43
N LYS A 211 24.17 -1.72 9.74
CA LYS A 211 24.98 -0.48 9.63
C LYS A 211 24.36 0.53 8.67
N LEU A 212 23.42 0.11 7.82
CA LEU A 212 22.77 1.02 6.87
C LEU A 212 21.96 2.09 7.59
N VAL A 213 21.29 1.76 8.69
CA VAL A 213 20.52 2.70 9.52
C VAL A 213 20.63 2.28 10.99
N PRO A 214 20.87 3.20 11.95
CA PRO A 214 21.06 2.85 13.37
C PRO A 214 19.74 2.55 14.08
N VAL A 215 18.99 1.56 13.61
CA VAL A 215 17.67 1.19 14.15
C VAL A 215 17.76 0.44 15.49
N GLY A 216 18.85 -0.29 15.74
CA GLY A 216 19.02 -1.07 16.98
C GLY A 216 17.80 -1.91 17.35
N SER A 217 17.34 -1.76 18.59
CA SER A 217 16.16 -2.43 19.14
C SER A 217 14.82 -1.75 18.82
N ILE A 218 14.81 -0.62 18.10
CA ILE A 218 13.56 0.07 17.71
C ILE A 218 12.71 -0.90 16.88
N PRO A 219 11.47 -1.23 17.30
CA PRO A 219 10.57 -2.07 16.52
C PRO A 219 10.40 -1.59 15.09
N ILE A 220 10.43 -2.52 14.14
CA ILE A 220 10.18 -2.23 12.73
C ILE A 220 8.86 -2.87 12.31
N LYS A 221 7.98 -2.11 11.66
CA LYS A 221 6.76 -2.63 11.05
C LYS A 221 6.82 -2.46 9.54
N LEU A 222 6.67 -3.57 8.81
CA LEU A 222 6.42 -3.52 7.37
C LEU A 222 4.91 -3.57 7.14
N VAL A 223 4.35 -2.58 6.46
CA VAL A 223 2.92 -2.52 6.15
C VAL A 223 2.72 -2.30 4.65
N VAL A 224 2.32 -3.32 3.91
CA VAL A 224 2.22 -3.25 2.45
C VAL A 224 0.84 -3.63 1.95
N PHE A 225 0.39 -2.93 0.91
CA PHE A 225 -0.95 -3.09 0.33
C PHE A 225 -0.82 -3.46 -1.14
N GLY A 226 -1.40 -4.60 -1.55
CA GLY A 226 -1.42 -5.00 -2.96
C GLY A 226 -0.05 -5.23 -3.58
N ALA A 227 0.95 -5.59 -2.76
CA ALA A 227 2.30 -5.81 -3.26
C ALA A 227 2.35 -7.02 -4.21
N PRO A 228 2.95 -6.88 -5.41
CA PRO A 228 3.22 -8.02 -6.27
C PRO A 228 4.25 -8.95 -5.62
N ARG A 229 4.36 -10.18 -6.12
CA ARG A 229 5.50 -11.04 -5.79
C ARG A 229 6.77 -10.40 -6.35
N SER A 230 7.86 -10.43 -5.61
CA SER A 230 9.12 -9.79 -6.06
C SER A 230 10.37 -10.62 -5.84
N GLY A 231 10.24 -11.73 -5.10
CA GLY A 231 11.33 -12.66 -4.78
C GLY A 231 10.99 -14.09 -5.13
N THR A 232 12.00 -14.89 -5.43
CA THR A 232 11.86 -16.34 -5.58
C THR A 232 11.75 -17.03 -4.22
N ALA A 233 11.32 -18.29 -4.20
CA ALA A 233 11.24 -19.10 -2.98
C ALA A 233 12.53 -19.07 -2.12
N GLY A 234 13.71 -19.08 -2.75
CA GLY A 234 14.98 -18.97 -2.03
C GLY A 234 15.16 -17.62 -1.32
N LEU A 235 14.72 -16.52 -1.96
CA LEU A 235 14.79 -15.19 -1.35
C LEU A 235 13.77 -15.03 -0.23
N VAL A 236 12.56 -15.57 -0.40
CA VAL A 236 11.54 -15.59 0.67
C VAL A 236 12.00 -16.43 1.86
N LYS A 237 12.72 -17.54 1.62
CA LYS A 237 13.35 -18.30 2.70
C LYS A 237 14.38 -17.44 3.45
N TYR A 238 15.26 -16.77 2.71
CA TYR A 238 16.27 -15.89 3.31
C TYR A 238 15.65 -14.71 4.08
N TRP A 239 14.57 -14.13 3.55
CA TRP A 239 13.77 -13.12 4.27
C TRP A 239 13.31 -13.63 5.64
N LYS A 240 12.73 -14.83 5.69
CA LYS A 240 12.27 -15.43 6.96
C LYS A 240 13.42 -15.70 7.94
N GLU A 241 14.58 -16.12 7.44
CA GLU A 241 15.81 -16.27 8.24
C GLU A 241 16.17 -14.93 8.91
N LEU A 242 16.19 -13.83 8.16
CA LEU A 242 16.51 -12.49 8.69
C LEU A 242 15.49 -12.00 9.73
N LEU A 243 14.20 -12.26 9.52
CA LEU A 243 13.16 -11.92 10.50
C LEU A 243 13.32 -12.69 11.80
N ALA A 244 13.59 -14.00 11.70
CA ALA A 244 13.83 -14.85 12.86
C ALA A 244 15.11 -14.44 13.62
N GLU A 245 16.17 -14.07 12.90
CA GLU A 245 17.40 -13.54 13.50
C GLU A 245 17.15 -12.24 14.27
N ARG A 246 16.39 -11.31 13.69
CA ARG A 246 16.00 -10.07 14.37
C ARG A 246 15.18 -10.33 15.62
N ARG A 247 14.17 -11.19 15.53
CA ARG A 247 13.33 -11.61 16.66
C ARG A 247 14.14 -12.24 17.78
N LYS A 248 15.05 -13.14 17.44
CA LYS A 248 15.97 -13.77 18.39
C LYS A 248 16.86 -12.75 19.10
N LYS A 249 17.28 -11.68 18.40
CA LYS A 249 18.20 -10.67 18.93
C LYS A 249 17.51 -9.58 19.77
N TYR A 250 16.33 -9.13 19.36
CA TYR A 250 15.67 -7.95 19.94
C TYR A 250 14.26 -8.24 20.50
N GLY A 251 13.80 -9.50 20.50
CA GLY A 251 12.50 -9.92 21.00
C GLY A 251 11.44 -10.05 19.90
N GLU A 252 10.35 -10.76 20.20
CA GLU A 252 9.38 -11.21 19.19
C GLU A 252 8.60 -10.07 18.53
N THR A 253 8.44 -8.96 19.25
CA THR A 253 7.77 -7.74 18.77
C THR A 253 8.71 -6.79 18.01
N SER A 254 10.01 -7.10 17.90
CA SER A 254 11.00 -6.23 17.23
C SER A 254 10.79 -6.09 15.72
N ILE A 255 9.99 -6.98 15.12
CA ILE A 255 9.67 -6.98 13.70
C ILE A 255 8.29 -7.59 13.44
N VAL A 256 7.40 -6.79 12.86
CA VAL A 256 6.05 -7.21 12.48
C VAL A 256 5.80 -6.92 11.01
N GLU A 257 5.12 -7.83 10.33
CA GLU A 257 4.77 -7.69 8.92
C GLU A 257 3.26 -7.75 8.75
N TYR A 258 2.73 -6.78 8.04
CA TYR A 258 1.36 -6.73 7.58
C TYR A 258 1.35 -6.61 6.07
N SER A 259 0.81 -7.64 5.39
CA SER A 259 0.65 -7.64 3.94
C SER A 259 -0.81 -7.82 3.61
N VAL A 260 -1.45 -6.79 3.05
CA VAL A 260 -2.87 -6.78 2.73
C VAL A 260 -3.08 -7.06 1.24
N LYS A 261 -3.91 -8.04 0.92
CA LYS A 261 -4.50 -8.27 -0.40
C LYS A 261 -5.96 -7.84 -0.35
N THR A 262 -6.56 -7.48 -1.48
CA THR A 262 -7.99 -7.13 -1.51
C THR A 262 -8.74 -7.86 -2.61
N TYR A 263 -10.06 -7.94 -2.44
CA TYR A 263 -10.95 -8.52 -3.42
C TYR A 263 -10.78 -7.88 -4.80
N ASN A 264 -10.69 -8.74 -5.81
CA ASN A 264 -10.61 -8.37 -7.22
C ASN A 264 -9.37 -7.54 -7.60
N ASP A 265 -8.33 -7.54 -6.77
CA ASP A 265 -7.01 -7.04 -7.14
C ASP A 265 -6.16 -8.15 -7.78
N GLY A 266 -5.68 -7.90 -9.00
CA GLY A 266 -4.83 -8.81 -9.75
C GLY A 266 -3.33 -8.67 -9.46
N VAL A 267 -2.87 -7.55 -8.89
CA VAL A 267 -1.43 -7.26 -8.71
C VAL A 267 -0.71 -8.31 -7.85
N PRO A 268 -1.26 -8.79 -6.71
CA PRO A 268 -0.66 -9.86 -5.92
C PRO A 268 -0.48 -11.18 -6.69
N SER A 269 -1.20 -11.37 -7.80
CA SER A 269 -1.07 -12.57 -8.63
C SER A 269 0.14 -12.53 -9.55
N LEU A 270 0.87 -11.40 -9.60
CA LEU A 270 1.99 -11.19 -10.49
C LEU A 270 3.31 -10.92 -9.74
N PRO A 271 4.45 -11.35 -10.30
CA PRO A 271 4.57 -12.36 -11.34
C PRO A 271 3.99 -13.73 -10.89
N PRO A 272 3.66 -14.63 -11.83
CA PRO A 272 3.06 -15.91 -11.50
C PRO A 272 3.94 -16.81 -10.64
N GLN A 273 3.31 -17.61 -9.79
CA GLN A 273 4.00 -18.60 -8.95
C GLN A 273 4.77 -19.66 -9.75
N ALA A 274 4.27 -20.00 -10.94
CA ALA A 274 4.89 -20.94 -11.89
C ALA A 274 6.30 -20.49 -12.32
N LEU A 275 6.59 -19.18 -12.27
CA LEU A 275 7.92 -18.63 -12.53
C LEU A 275 8.81 -18.60 -11.27
N GLY A 276 8.45 -19.33 -10.22
CA GLY A 276 9.25 -19.46 -8.99
C GLY A 276 9.11 -18.32 -7.98
N TYR A 277 8.33 -17.28 -8.30
CA TYR A 277 8.03 -16.16 -7.40
C TYR A 277 7.11 -16.59 -6.25
N ARG A 278 7.30 -16.02 -5.06
CA ARG A 278 6.52 -16.31 -3.85
C ARG A 278 6.16 -15.02 -3.11
N HIS A 279 5.13 -15.07 -2.28
CA HIS A 279 4.85 -13.97 -1.34
C HIS A 279 5.77 -14.07 -0.12
N TYR A 280 6.14 -12.91 0.44
CA TYR A 280 7.00 -12.83 1.62
C TYR A 280 6.26 -13.17 2.90
N ALA A 281 5.08 -12.55 3.10
CA ALA A 281 4.31 -12.69 4.31
C ALA A 281 3.83 -14.13 4.53
N GLU A 282 4.05 -14.63 5.74
CA GLU A 282 3.59 -15.96 6.17
C GLU A 282 2.07 -16.00 6.32
N SER A 283 1.50 -15.00 6.98
CA SER A 283 0.07 -14.86 7.26
C SER A 283 -0.41 -13.48 6.78
N PRO A 284 -0.67 -13.32 5.47
CA PRO A 284 -1.18 -12.05 4.95
C PRO A 284 -2.61 -11.78 5.42
N PHE A 285 -3.12 -10.58 5.18
CA PHE A 285 -4.51 -10.23 5.37
C PHE A 285 -5.24 -10.14 4.03
N TYR A 286 -6.55 -10.38 4.06
CA TYR A 286 -7.44 -10.23 2.92
C TYR A 286 -8.57 -9.27 3.29
N PHE A 287 -8.63 -8.14 2.58
CA PHE A 287 -9.67 -7.12 2.75
C PHE A 287 -10.76 -7.31 1.69
N VAL A 288 -12.01 -7.45 2.13
CA VAL A 288 -13.15 -7.52 1.22
C VAL A 288 -14.36 -6.88 1.88
N HIS A 289 -15.02 -5.99 1.14
CA HIS A 289 -16.34 -5.46 1.52
C HIS A 289 -16.40 -4.86 2.94
N GLY A 290 -15.34 -4.16 3.36
CA GLY A 290 -15.28 -3.49 4.66
C GLY A 290 -14.73 -4.35 5.81
N ARG A 291 -14.50 -5.65 5.58
CA ARG A 291 -13.96 -6.58 6.57
C ARG A 291 -12.55 -7.03 6.22
N LEU A 292 -11.72 -7.17 7.26
CA LEU A 292 -10.36 -7.69 7.15
C LEU A 292 -10.27 -9.10 7.77
N TYR A 293 -9.69 -10.03 7.02
CA TYR A 293 -9.50 -11.41 7.45
C TYR A 293 -8.00 -11.74 7.50
N GLN A 294 -7.59 -12.46 8.52
CA GLN A 294 -6.27 -13.08 8.60
C GLN A 294 -6.26 -14.36 7.74
N VAL A 295 -5.37 -14.40 6.75
CA VAL A 295 -5.25 -15.56 5.85
C VAL A 295 -4.41 -16.65 6.51
N PRO A 296 -4.88 -17.91 6.54
CA PRO A 296 -4.09 -19.02 7.04
C PRO A 296 -2.76 -19.19 6.28
N PRO A 297 -1.64 -19.57 6.93
CA PRO A 297 -0.35 -19.73 6.27
C PRO A 297 -0.36 -20.65 5.04
N ALA A 298 -1.17 -21.71 5.08
CA ALA A 298 -1.32 -22.65 3.97
C ALA A 298 -1.92 -22.01 2.71
N SER A 299 -2.67 -20.92 2.86
CA SER A 299 -3.32 -20.20 1.76
C SER A 299 -2.62 -18.90 1.36
N ARG A 300 -1.42 -18.61 1.89
CA ARG A 300 -0.71 -17.33 1.66
C ARG A 300 -0.40 -17.02 0.19
N GLU A 301 -0.30 -18.04 -0.66
CA GLU A 301 0.03 -17.86 -2.08
C GLU A 301 -1.17 -17.47 -2.96
N TYR A 302 -2.39 -17.64 -2.46
CA TYR A 302 -3.62 -17.27 -3.16
C TYR A 302 -3.88 -15.76 -3.06
N ALA A 303 -4.49 -15.21 -4.10
CA ALA A 303 -4.84 -13.78 -4.16
C ALA A 303 -6.32 -13.53 -3.90
N LEU A 304 -7.19 -14.52 -4.12
CA LEU A 304 -8.63 -14.40 -3.94
C LEU A 304 -9.16 -15.46 -2.97
N PHE A 305 -10.22 -15.08 -2.26
CA PHE A 305 -10.87 -15.92 -1.26
C PHE A 305 -12.38 -15.81 -1.38
N HIS A 306 -13.05 -16.93 -1.16
CA HIS A 306 -14.47 -16.92 -0.83
C HIS A 306 -14.63 -16.59 0.65
N VAL A 307 -15.72 -15.89 0.98
CA VAL A 307 -16.08 -15.53 2.35
C VAL A 307 -17.49 -16.02 2.62
N THR A 308 -17.68 -16.68 3.76
CA THR A 308 -19.01 -17.02 4.26
C THR A 308 -19.67 -15.73 4.75
N PRO A 309 -20.86 -15.35 4.26
CA PRO A 309 -21.59 -14.19 4.77
C PRO A 309 -21.83 -14.35 6.27
N ASP A 310 -21.52 -13.32 7.04
CA ASP A 310 -22.01 -13.24 8.42
C ASP A 310 -23.45 -12.70 8.39
N LEU A 311 -24.34 -13.22 9.24
CA LEU A 311 -25.76 -12.84 9.26
C LEU A 311 -25.93 -11.33 9.58
N GLU A 312 -24.98 -10.75 10.31
CA GLU A 312 -24.92 -9.32 10.63
C GLU A 312 -24.48 -8.46 9.41
N ASP A 313 -23.69 -9.02 8.50
CA ASP A 313 -23.18 -8.34 7.30
C ASP A 313 -24.09 -8.55 6.07
N GLU A 314 -25.13 -9.40 6.14
CA GLU A 314 -25.99 -9.70 4.98
C GLU A 314 -26.73 -8.46 4.43
N ASN A 315 -27.01 -7.50 5.32
CA ASN A 315 -27.73 -6.26 5.01
C ASN A 315 -26.83 -5.05 4.73
N ILE A 316 -25.51 -5.17 4.93
CA ILE A 316 -24.57 -4.07 4.70
C ILE A 316 -24.15 -4.08 3.24
N LEU A 317 -24.53 -3.03 2.50
CA LEU A 317 -24.02 -2.80 1.16
C LEU A 317 -22.56 -2.37 1.26
N PRO A 318 -21.62 -3.10 0.65
CA PRO A 318 -20.23 -2.68 0.66
C PRO A 318 -20.08 -1.36 -0.10
N ASP A 319 -19.20 -0.47 0.37
CA ASP A 319 -18.90 0.79 -0.34
C ASP A 319 -18.32 0.51 -1.74
N HIS A 320 -17.45 -0.50 -1.83
CA HIS A 320 -16.69 -0.86 -3.02
C HIS A 320 -17.00 -2.30 -3.48
N PRO A 321 -18.23 -2.60 -3.95
CA PRO A 321 -18.65 -3.96 -4.28
C PRO A 321 -17.79 -4.66 -5.33
N ARG A 322 -17.21 -3.89 -6.27
CA ARG A 322 -16.32 -4.43 -7.32
C ARG A 322 -14.89 -4.63 -6.85
N GLY A 323 -14.50 -4.15 -5.67
CA GLY A 323 -13.12 -4.14 -5.18
C GLY A 323 -12.14 -3.60 -6.22
N GLY A 324 -10.92 -4.11 -6.23
CA GLY A 324 -9.87 -3.71 -7.16
C GLY A 324 -8.69 -3.06 -6.46
N HIS A 325 -7.61 -2.88 -7.21
CA HIS A 325 -6.32 -2.45 -6.69
C HIS A 325 -6.33 -1.08 -6.00
N ASN A 326 -7.33 -0.22 -6.25
CA ASN A 326 -7.37 1.12 -5.67
C ASN A 326 -8.30 1.23 -4.43
N TYR A 327 -8.78 0.10 -3.90
CA TYR A 327 -9.80 0.04 -2.85
C TYR A 327 -9.33 -0.73 -1.62
N TYR A 328 -8.29 -0.20 -0.96
CA TYR A 328 -7.75 -0.74 0.28
C TYR A 328 -8.32 0.00 1.50
N ASN A 329 -8.46 -0.69 2.63
CA ASN A 329 -8.82 -0.11 3.92
C ASN A 329 -10.14 0.67 3.93
N GLY A 330 -11.09 0.31 3.06
CA GLY A 330 -12.36 1.03 2.92
C GLY A 330 -12.22 2.43 2.32
N ARG A 331 -11.10 2.75 1.67
CA ARG A 331 -10.87 4.05 1.04
C ARG A 331 -10.94 3.98 -0.48
N ASP A 332 -11.32 5.11 -1.05
CA ASP A 332 -11.37 5.34 -2.49
C ASP A 332 -10.12 6.14 -2.93
N MET A 333 -9.06 5.41 -3.33
CA MET A 333 -7.83 6.05 -3.82
C MET A 333 -8.05 6.80 -5.15
N GLU A 334 -9.10 6.47 -5.92
CA GLU A 334 -9.49 7.21 -7.13
C GLU A 334 -10.04 8.59 -6.78
N LYS A 335 -10.84 8.69 -5.70
CA LYS A 335 -11.31 9.98 -5.15
C LYS A 335 -10.15 10.83 -4.70
N PHE A 336 -9.17 10.27 -3.98
CA PHE A 336 -7.95 10.98 -3.61
C PHE A 336 -7.23 11.52 -4.85
N ALA A 337 -6.90 10.64 -5.81
CA ALA A 337 -6.19 11.03 -7.03
C ALA A 337 -6.94 12.13 -7.81
N ARG A 338 -8.25 11.99 -7.97
CA ARG A 338 -9.09 12.98 -8.65
C ARG A 338 -9.08 14.33 -7.95
N ARG A 339 -9.18 14.37 -6.62
CA ARG A 339 -9.12 15.62 -5.85
C ARG A 339 -7.74 16.27 -5.89
N ILE A 340 -6.67 15.48 -5.85
CA ILE A 340 -5.31 15.99 -6.05
C ILE A 340 -5.14 16.59 -7.45
N LEU A 341 -5.67 15.97 -8.50
CA LEU A 341 -5.63 16.54 -9.86
C LEU A 341 -6.41 17.85 -9.96
N TRP A 342 -7.55 17.97 -9.27
CA TRP A 342 -8.27 19.24 -9.21
C TRP A 342 -7.48 20.32 -8.48
N LEU A 343 -6.76 19.95 -7.42
CA LEU A 343 -5.90 20.86 -6.70
C LEU A 343 -4.69 21.29 -7.54
N ASP A 344 -4.01 20.37 -8.22
CA ASP A 344 -2.91 20.69 -9.15
C ASP A 344 -3.38 21.67 -10.24
N LYS A 345 -4.57 21.43 -10.80
CA LYS A 345 -5.18 22.36 -11.76
C LYS A 345 -5.48 23.72 -11.14
N ALA A 346 -6.03 23.77 -9.92
CA ALA A 346 -6.32 25.03 -9.23
C ALA A 346 -5.05 25.82 -8.90
N MET A 347 -3.94 25.14 -8.60
CA MET A 347 -2.63 25.76 -8.34
C MET A 347 -1.99 26.34 -9.60
N LYS A 348 -2.23 25.73 -10.78
CA LYS A 348 -1.68 26.16 -12.07
C LYS A 348 -2.50 27.23 -12.79
N MET A 349 -3.71 27.54 -12.33
CA MET A 349 -4.54 28.59 -12.93
C MET A 349 -3.97 29.98 -12.64
N GLU A 350 -3.77 30.78 -13.69
CA GLU A 350 -3.45 32.21 -13.60
C GLU A 350 -4.72 33.03 -13.31
N GLY A 351 -4.59 34.10 -12.51
CA GLY A 351 -5.68 35.02 -12.15
C GLY A 351 -5.71 35.40 -10.66
N ASP A 352 -6.57 36.35 -10.31
CA ASP A 352 -6.78 36.82 -8.93
C ASP A 352 -7.48 35.74 -8.08
N GLY A 353 -7.08 35.63 -6.80
CA GLY A 353 -7.70 34.74 -5.79
C GLY A 353 -6.76 33.70 -5.19
N ASP A 354 -7.14 33.15 -4.03
CA ASP A 354 -6.41 32.07 -3.36
C ASP A 354 -6.65 30.72 -4.07
N TRP A 355 -5.64 29.86 -4.13
CA TRP A 355 -5.78 28.51 -4.72
C TRP A 355 -6.90 27.71 -4.05
N LYS A 356 -7.18 28.00 -2.77
CA LYS A 356 -8.27 27.38 -2.00
C LYS A 356 -9.64 27.69 -2.59
N GLU A 357 -9.88 28.94 -2.99
CA GLU A 357 -11.15 29.37 -3.60
C GLU A 357 -11.34 28.72 -4.97
N ARG A 358 -10.26 28.71 -5.78
CA ARG A 358 -10.26 28.01 -7.07
C ARG A 358 -10.53 26.52 -6.92
N TYR A 359 -9.93 25.86 -5.93
CA TYR A 359 -10.19 24.45 -5.64
C TYR A 359 -11.65 24.21 -5.23
N ARG A 360 -12.21 25.01 -4.30
CA ARG A 360 -13.61 24.90 -3.90
C ARG A 360 -14.58 25.10 -5.08
N ALA A 361 -14.27 26.03 -5.98
CA ALA A 361 -15.03 26.20 -7.22
C ALA A 361 -14.99 24.95 -8.13
N GLN A 362 -13.83 24.29 -8.26
CA GLN A 362 -13.74 23.01 -8.99
C GLN A 362 -14.58 21.92 -8.34
N VAL A 363 -14.50 21.77 -7.01
CA VAL A 363 -15.30 20.80 -6.27
C VAL A 363 -16.80 21.07 -6.46
N ALA A 364 -17.24 22.33 -6.37
CA ALA A 364 -18.64 22.71 -6.56
C ALA A 364 -19.13 22.38 -7.98
N LYS A 365 -18.33 22.66 -9.02
CA LYS A 365 -18.65 22.34 -10.42
C LYS A 365 -18.87 20.83 -10.61
N HIS A 366 -18.00 20.01 -10.04
CA HIS A 366 -18.10 18.55 -10.13
C HIS A 366 -19.13 17.94 -9.16
N SER A 367 -19.61 18.69 -8.18
CA SER A 367 -20.67 18.25 -7.26
C SER A 367 -22.06 18.61 -7.76
N LYS A 368 -22.21 19.67 -8.57
CA LYS A 368 -23.46 20.08 -9.23
C LYS A 368 -23.76 19.33 -10.53
N SER A 369 -22.74 18.69 -11.13
CA SER A 369 -22.91 17.79 -12.28
C SER A 369 -23.36 16.38 -11.86
N LYS A 370 -23.84 16.23 -10.62
CA LYS A 370 -24.30 14.98 -10.03
C LYS A 370 -25.81 14.87 -10.11
#